data_AF-A0AAD7IPC3-F1
#
_entry.id   AF-A0AAD7IPC3-F1
#
_cell.length_a   1.000
_cell.length_b   1.000
_cell.length_c   1.000
_cell.angle_alpha   90.00
_cell.angle_beta   90.00
_cell.angle_gamma   90.00
#
_symmetry.space_group_name_H-M   'P 1'
#
loop_
_entity.id
_entity.type
_entity.pdbx_description
1 polymer ?
#
loop_
_entity_poly.entity_id
_entity_poly.type
_entity_poly.pdbx_seq_one_letter_code
_entity_poly.pdbx_strand_id
1 'polypeptide(L)'
;MPPFLFGPGLFSAAPEPETQYRIAAIAGIFFVSLFAVFFPGVSQSSSFLRIPHVAFFIGKHFGTGVILSTAFCHLLQDSFEHLQNPAVKKEYPEIGKQTGLIILSSLLLIFLIEYISTSYVDFLHADPSAPPSPAGSPAPSRSPSRSRPDPAETTALLVPVHVRHKSSSSYLATILAPQPHCTLSRRDGRLLSICVTTANHDCAERCPREEDAQAEPEGEQETQRVGRGRQVVGIIVLELGIMLHSLVIGLTLALTTGGDFTSLLTAVVFHQLFEGLSLGIRIAALPGPKGRRDWFSITLSLLFALTTPVGLAVGMLAFAHKAQAQPSTLLIKGVMSAVSAGMLIYAATVEMIAPDFVFGNLEDGHGHSHGHGHSHEVEQHENEKSDGARPSVGRRALALGSLLAGVGSMVLVSLGE
;
A
#
# COMPACT_ATOMS: atom_id res chain seq x y z
N MET A 1 -44.25 -50.82 -0.56
CA MET A 1 -44.09 -49.37 -0.79
C MET A 1 -45.17 -48.64 0.00
N PRO A 2 -44.84 -47.82 1.01
CA PRO A 2 -45.76 -46.80 1.49
C PRO A 2 -45.47 -45.46 0.78
N PRO A 3 -46.48 -44.59 0.62
CA PRO A 3 -46.37 -43.37 -0.18
C PRO A 3 -45.63 -42.26 0.58
N PHE A 4 -44.75 -41.57 -0.13
CA PHE A 4 -44.14 -40.31 0.30
C PHE A 4 -45.21 -39.21 0.33
N LEU A 5 -45.63 -38.82 1.53
CA LEU A 5 -46.37 -37.58 1.76
C LEU A 5 -45.34 -36.44 1.89
N PHE A 6 -45.10 -35.72 0.79
CA PHE A 6 -44.52 -34.39 0.83
C PHE A 6 -45.50 -33.45 1.55
N GLY A 7 -45.24 -33.15 2.82
CA GLY A 7 -45.92 -32.08 3.53
C GLY A 7 -45.40 -30.71 3.09
N PRO A 8 -46.25 -29.69 2.91
CA PRO A 8 -45.83 -28.31 2.69
C PRO A 8 -45.40 -27.72 4.04
N GLY A 9 -44.19 -28.04 4.47
CA GLY A 9 -43.56 -27.52 5.70
C GLY A 9 -42.25 -26.79 5.45
N LEU A 10 -41.95 -26.45 4.20
CA LEU A 10 -40.64 -25.90 3.80
C LEU A 10 -40.58 -24.36 3.80
N PHE A 11 -41.50 -23.67 4.45
CA PHE A 11 -41.38 -22.23 4.72
C PHE A 11 -42.18 -21.91 5.99
N SER A 12 -41.56 -21.17 6.91
CA SER A 12 -42.14 -20.64 8.15
C SER A 12 -41.98 -21.48 9.42
N ALA A 13 -40.73 -21.82 9.76
CA ALA A 13 -40.31 -21.62 11.15
C ALA A 13 -39.71 -20.21 11.21
N ALA A 14 -40.30 -19.32 12.02
CA ALA A 14 -39.63 -18.06 12.33
C ALA A 14 -38.25 -18.41 12.92
N PRO A 15 -37.16 -17.74 12.52
CA PRO A 15 -35.85 -18.00 13.10
C PRO A 15 -35.96 -17.81 14.62
N GLU A 16 -35.51 -18.81 15.37
CA GLU A 16 -35.32 -18.73 16.83
C GLU A 16 -34.63 -17.40 17.18
N PRO A 17 -34.93 -16.76 18.32
CA PRO A 17 -34.44 -15.43 18.66
C PRO A 17 -32.92 -15.31 18.56
N GLU A 18 -32.17 -16.37 18.90
CA GLU A 18 -30.71 -16.41 18.72
C GLU A 18 -30.26 -16.30 17.27
N THR A 19 -30.99 -16.94 16.35
CA THR A 19 -30.70 -16.87 14.91
C THR A 19 -30.94 -15.45 14.38
N GLN A 20 -31.93 -14.74 14.91
CA GLN A 20 -32.19 -13.34 14.55
C GLN A 20 -31.04 -12.42 14.96
N TYR A 21 -30.49 -12.59 16.16
CA TYR A 21 -29.33 -11.82 16.60
C TYR A 21 -28.09 -12.07 15.74
N ARG A 22 -27.88 -13.32 15.30
CA ARG A 22 -26.77 -13.66 14.40
C ARG A 22 -26.95 -13.06 13.02
N ILE A 23 -28.15 -13.08 12.45
CA ILE A 23 -28.45 -12.42 11.17
C ILE A 23 -28.23 -10.91 11.27
N ALA A 24 -28.67 -10.29 12.38
CA ALA A 24 -28.42 -8.87 12.64
C ALA A 24 -26.92 -8.58 12.77
N ALA A 25 -26.15 -9.44 13.44
CA ALA A 25 -24.69 -9.33 13.54
C ALA A 25 -24.00 -9.46 12.18
N ILE A 26 -24.41 -10.41 11.34
CA ILE A 26 -23.91 -10.55 9.95
C ILE A 26 -24.09 -9.23 9.19
N ALA A 27 -25.29 -8.66 9.23
CA ALA A 27 -25.59 -7.40 8.54
C ALA A 27 -24.79 -6.23 9.14
N GLY A 28 -24.74 -6.12 10.46
CA GLY A 28 -24.02 -5.06 11.17
C GLY A 28 -22.52 -5.07 10.85
N ILE A 29 -21.87 -6.23 10.96
CA ILE A 29 -20.45 -6.40 10.63
C ILE A 29 -20.21 -6.06 9.15
N PHE A 30 -21.04 -6.55 8.23
CA PHE A 30 -20.90 -6.23 6.81
C PHE A 30 -20.90 -4.72 6.55
N PHE A 31 -21.87 -3.99 7.10
CA PHE A 31 -21.95 -2.54 6.90
C PHE A 31 -20.81 -1.76 7.57
N VAL A 32 -20.38 -2.18 8.77
CA VAL A 32 -19.23 -1.57 9.46
C VAL A 32 -17.95 -1.79 8.66
N SER A 33 -17.68 -3.02 8.20
CA SER A 33 -16.50 -3.32 7.38
C SER A 33 -16.50 -2.55 6.07
N LEU A 34 -17.66 -2.52 5.39
CA LEU A 34 -17.83 -1.82 4.12
C LEU A 34 -17.56 -0.33 4.30
N PHE A 35 -18.15 0.28 5.33
CA PHE A 35 -17.88 1.68 5.65
C PHE A 35 -16.39 1.90 5.94
N ALA A 36 -15.79 1.12 6.83
CA ALA A 36 -14.41 1.27 7.26
C ALA A 36 -13.40 1.26 6.10
N VAL A 37 -13.54 0.31 5.17
CA VAL A 37 -12.57 0.15 4.08
C VAL A 37 -12.80 1.12 2.91
N PHE A 38 -14.04 1.49 2.60
CA PHE A 38 -14.34 2.41 1.51
C PHE A 38 -14.17 3.89 1.92
N PHE A 39 -14.36 4.21 3.19
CA PHE A 39 -14.35 5.59 3.68
C PHE A 39 -13.07 6.37 3.33
N PRO A 40 -11.84 5.84 3.52
CA PRO A 40 -10.62 6.56 3.16
C PRO A 40 -10.55 6.92 1.66
N GLY A 41 -10.88 5.98 0.77
CA GLY A 41 -10.86 6.22 -0.68
C GLY A 41 -11.94 7.21 -1.14
N VAL A 42 -13.15 7.11 -0.58
CA VAL A 42 -14.25 8.05 -0.86
C VAL A 42 -13.93 9.45 -0.33
N SER A 43 -13.35 9.55 0.87
CA SER A 43 -12.98 10.84 1.47
C SER A 43 -11.87 11.56 0.69
N GLN A 44 -10.92 10.82 0.10
CA GLN A 44 -9.87 11.43 -0.74
C GLN A 44 -10.38 11.90 -2.11
N SER A 45 -11.42 11.25 -2.65
CA SER A 45 -11.99 11.59 -3.96
C SER A 45 -13.09 12.64 -3.90
N SER A 46 -13.78 12.77 -2.77
CA SER A 46 -14.88 13.73 -2.60
C SER A 46 -14.42 15.05 -1.98
N SER A 47 -14.68 16.16 -2.67
CA SER A 47 -14.43 17.51 -2.13
C SER A 47 -15.33 17.87 -0.93
N PHE A 48 -16.44 17.15 -0.73
CA PHE A 48 -17.36 17.37 0.38
C PHE A 48 -16.87 16.80 1.72
N LEU A 49 -16.04 15.74 1.70
CA LEU A 49 -15.56 15.04 2.90
C LEU A 49 -14.03 15.18 3.06
N ARG A 50 -13.55 16.43 3.09
CA ARG A 50 -12.11 16.71 3.13
C ARG A 50 -11.56 16.56 4.55
N ILE A 51 -11.15 15.34 4.90
CA ILE A 51 -10.56 15.02 6.20
C ILE A 51 -9.08 15.43 6.22
N PRO A 52 -8.58 16.02 7.32
CA PRO A 52 -7.17 16.39 7.42
C PRO A 52 -6.26 15.17 7.31
N HIS A 53 -5.16 15.29 6.56
CA HIS A 53 -4.18 14.20 6.38
C HIS A 53 -3.64 13.62 7.69
N VAL A 54 -3.59 14.42 8.76
CA VAL A 54 -3.17 13.99 10.10
C VAL A 54 -4.10 12.91 10.67
N ALA A 55 -5.42 12.98 10.39
CA ALA A 55 -6.36 11.97 10.87
C ALA A 55 -6.15 10.62 10.18
N PHE A 56 -5.90 10.60 8.87
CA PHE A 56 -5.53 9.37 8.16
C PHE A 56 -4.18 8.83 8.61
N PHE A 57 -3.22 9.71 8.88
CA PHE A 57 -1.93 9.33 9.42
C PHE A 57 -2.06 8.62 10.77
N ILE A 58 -2.81 9.20 11.71
CA ILE A 58 -3.12 8.59 13.01
C ILE A 58 -3.89 7.28 12.80
N GLY A 59 -4.99 7.30 12.05
CA GLY A 59 -5.83 6.12 11.81
C GLY A 59 -5.04 4.93 11.23
N LYS A 60 -4.13 5.19 10.28
CA LYS A 60 -3.25 4.17 9.71
C LYS A 60 -2.39 3.49 10.78
N HIS A 61 -1.69 4.26 11.60
CA HIS A 61 -0.79 3.72 12.61
C HIS A 61 -1.53 3.10 13.80
N PHE A 62 -2.66 3.69 14.20
CA PHE A 62 -3.56 3.12 15.18
C PHE A 62 -4.04 1.73 14.74
N GLY A 63 -4.55 1.60 13.51
CA GLY A 63 -4.99 0.31 12.99
C GLY A 63 -3.85 -0.70 12.82
N THR A 64 -2.63 -0.28 12.47
CA THR A 64 -1.44 -1.17 12.53
C THR A 64 -1.22 -1.73 13.93
N GLY A 65 -1.36 -0.89 14.97
CA GLY A 65 -1.26 -1.32 16.37
C GLY A 65 -2.35 -2.31 16.76
N VAL A 66 -3.59 -2.08 16.32
CA VAL A 66 -4.71 -3.00 16.51
C VAL A 66 -4.39 -4.37 15.89
N ILE A 67 -4.03 -4.43 14.60
CA ILE A 67 -3.69 -5.70 13.91
C ILE A 67 -2.55 -6.44 14.62
N LEU A 68 -1.48 -5.73 15.00
CA LEU A 68 -0.35 -6.32 15.71
C LEU A 68 -0.79 -6.92 17.05
N SER A 69 -1.59 -6.17 17.82
CA SER A 69 -2.11 -6.63 19.10
C SER A 69 -3.04 -7.83 18.93
N THR A 70 -3.92 -7.82 17.94
CA THR A 70 -4.80 -8.96 17.64
C THR A 70 -4.01 -10.23 17.35
N ALA A 71 -2.92 -10.11 16.59
CA ALA A 71 -2.07 -11.26 16.26
C ALA A 71 -1.42 -11.91 17.50
N PHE A 72 -0.95 -11.10 18.46
CA PHE A 72 -0.27 -11.59 19.66
C PHE A 72 -1.21 -11.91 20.84
N CYS A 73 -2.22 -11.08 21.09
CA CYS A 73 -3.09 -11.20 22.26
C CYS A 73 -4.22 -12.19 22.05
N HIS A 74 -4.74 -12.31 20.82
CA HIS A 74 -5.86 -13.22 20.52
C HIS A 74 -5.39 -14.43 19.73
N LEU A 75 -4.89 -14.25 18.51
CA LEU A 75 -4.66 -15.39 17.64
C LEU A 75 -3.57 -16.33 18.13
N LEU A 76 -2.46 -15.76 18.58
CA LEU A 76 -1.35 -16.53 19.13
C LEU A 76 -1.82 -17.28 20.38
N GLN A 77 -2.49 -16.59 21.31
CA GLN A 77 -2.98 -17.17 22.55
C GLN A 77 -4.05 -18.25 22.30
N ASP A 78 -5.08 -17.94 21.50
CA ASP A 78 -6.14 -18.87 21.09
C ASP A 78 -5.56 -20.13 20.45
N SER A 79 -4.47 -20.01 19.68
CA SER A 79 -3.84 -21.17 19.08
C SER A 79 -3.25 -22.12 20.12
N PHE A 80 -2.63 -21.59 21.18
CA PHE A 80 -2.12 -22.39 22.28
C PHE A 80 -3.25 -22.99 23.11
N GLU A 81 -4.25 -22.20 23.48
CA GLU A 81 -5.38 -22.64 24.30
C GLU A 81 -6.17 -23.77 23.63
N HIS A 82 -6.48 -23.63 22.34
CA HIS A 82 -7.23 -24.65 21.60
C HIS A 82 -6.40 -25.91 21.31
N LEU A 83 -5.13 -25.79 20.90
CA LEU A 83 -4.31 -26.95 20.53
C LEU A 83 -3.75 -27.71 21.74
N GLN A 84 -3.60 -27.05 22.88
CA GLN A 84 -3.17 -27.70 24.13
C GLN A 84 -4.34 -28.20 24.98
N ASN A 85 -5.58 -27.97 24.53
CA ASN A 85 -6.77 -28.41 25.23
C ASN A 85 -6.73 -29.94 25.49
N PRO A 86 -7.07 -30.41 26.70
CA PRO A 86 -7.04 -31.85 27.03
C PRO A 86 -7.85 -32.74 26.07
N ALA A 87 -8.96 -32.22 25.53
CA ALA A 87 -9.80 -32.93 24.57
C ALA A 87 -9.05 -33.17 23.24
N VAL A 88 -8.32 -32.17 22.75
CA VAL A 88 -7.46 -32.29 21.56
C VAL A 88 -6.27 -33.18 21.85
N LYS A 89 -5.60 -33.01 22.99
CA LYS A 89 -4.42 -33.81 23.38
C LYS A 89 -4.72 -35.31 23.46
N LYS A 90 -5.95 -35.70 23.83
CA LYS A 90 -6.36 -37.10 23.89
C LYS A 90 -6.39 -37.77 22.51
N GLU A 91 -6.76 -37.03 21.48
CA GLU A 91 -6.93 -37.53 20.11
C GLU A 91 -5.71 -37.22 19.21
N TYR A 92 -5.03 -36.10 19.49
CA TYR A 92 -3.88 -35.56 18.75
C TYR A 92 -2.76 -35.12 19.72
N PRO A 93 -1.99 -36.06 20.30
CA PRO A 93 -1.10 -35.78 21.43
C PRO A 93 0.11 -34.88 21.10
N GLU A 94 0.56 -34.85 19.84
CA GLU A 94 1.77 -34.12 19.46
C GLU A 94 1.50 -32.69 18.95
N ILE A 95 0.26 -32.37 18.55
CA ILE A 95 -0.03 -31.11 17.85
C ILE A 95 0.15 -29.89 18.76
N GLY A 96 -0.26 -29.98 20.03
CA GLY A 96 -0.13 -28.89 20.99
C GLY A 96 1.32 -28.54 21.36
N LYS A 97 2.27 -29.47 21.17
CA LYS A 97 3.71 -29.19 21.32
C LYS A 97 4.29 -28.50 20.09
N GLN A 98 3.67 -28.71 18.93
CA GLN A 98 4.11 -28.18 17.64
C GLN A 98 3.44 -26.85 17.29
N THR A 99 2.56 -26.30 18.13
CA THR A 99 1.86 -25.02 17.89
C THR A 99 2.82 -23.91 17.47
N GLY A 100 3.92 -23.71 18.22
CA GLY A 100 4.93 -22.70 17.88
C GLY A 100 5.60 -22.94 16.51
N LEU A 101 5.79 -24.21 16.13
CA LEU A 101 6.31 -24.57 14.82
C LEU A 101 5.30 -24.24 13.71
N ILE A 102 4.00 -24.50 13.92
CA ILE A 102 2.95 -24.15 12.94
C ILE A 102 2.93 -22.63 12.71
N ILE A 103 3.00 -21.83 13.77
CA ILE A 103 3.03 -20.37 13.69
C ILE A 103 4.27 -19.90 12.91
N LEU A 104 5.45 -20.40 13.27
CA LEU A 104 6.70 -20.06 12.60
C LEU A 104 6.71 -20.50 11.14
N SER A 105 6.22 -21.69 10.83
CA SER A 105 6.08 -22.19 9.47
C SER A 105 5.13 -21.32 8.66
N SER A 106 4.03 -20.86 9.25
CA SER A 106 3.10 -19.94 8.58
C SER A 106 3.73 -18.59 8.29
N LEU A 107 4.47 -18.02 9.25
CA LEU A 107 5.22 -16.78 9.08
C LEU A 107 6.25 -16.89 7.95
N LEU A 108 7.06 -17.97 7.96
CA LEU A 108 8.06 -18.21 6.92
C LEU A 108 7.42 -18.50 5.56
N LEU A 109 6.28 -19.19 5.53
CA LEU A 109 5.56 -19.48 4.31
C LEU A 109 5.03 -18.20 3.66
N ILE A 110 4.42 -17.29 4.43
CA ILE A 110 3.92 -16.05 3.86
C ILE A 110 5.06 -15.15 3.38
N PHE A 111 6.17 -15.10 4.13
CA PHE A 111 7.39 -14.44 3.69
C PHE A 111 7.90 -15.02 2.37
N LEU A 112 7.94 -16.35 2.24
CA LEU A 112 8.41 -17.00 1.02
C LEU A 112 7.48 -16.68 -0.17
N ILE A 113 6.17 -16.70 0.05
CA ILE A 113 5.19 -16.34 -0.98
C ILE A 113 5.42 -14.90 -1.44
N GLU A 114 5.55 -13.96 -0.51
CA GLU A 114 5.79 -12.56 -0.86
C GLU A 114 7.14 -12.36 -1.56
N TYR A 115 8.20 -12.99 -1.06
CA TYR A 115 9.54 -12.91 -1.64
C TYR A 115 9.54 -13.44 -3.08
N ILE A 116 8.93 -14.60 -3.32
CA ILE A 116 8.83 -15.19 -4.67
C ILE A 116 7.97 -14.29 -5.56
N SER A 117 6.82 -13.81 -5.09
CA SER A 117 5.95 -12.91 -5.86
C SER A 117 6.65 -11.60 -6.23
N THR A 118 7.35 -10.98 -5.28
CA THR A 118 8.12 -9.76 -5.50
C THR A 118 9.27 -10.01 -6.46
N SER A 119 10.04 -11.08 -6.26
CA SER A 119 11.14 -11.45 -7.17
C SER A 119 10.64 -11.76 -8.59
N TYR A 120 9.46 -12.36 -8.71
CA TYR A 120 8.83 -12.64 -10.00
C TYR A 120 8.38 -11.35 -10.70
N VAL A 121 7.80 -10.40 -9.97
CA VAL A 121 7.47 -9.06 -10.48
C VAL A 121 8.73 -8.34 -10.93
N ASP A 122 9.78 -8.35 -10.12
CA ASP A 122 11.06 -7.72 -10.43
C ASP A 122 11.69 -8.37 -11.69
N PHE A 123 11.62 -9.70 -11.82
CA PHE A 123 12.12 -10.43 -12.99
C PHE A 123 11.36 -10.10 -14.27
N LEU A 124 10.03 -10.08 -14.24
CA LEU A 124 9.20 -9.74 -15.41
C LEU A 124 9.43 -8.32 -15.92
N HIS A 125 9.94 -7.45 -15.06
CA HIS A 125 10.24 -6.08 -15.41
C HIS A 125 11.72 -5.84 -15.71
N ALA A 126 12.58 -6.84 -15.58
CA ALA A 126 14.03 -6.73 -15.81
C ALA A 126 14.46 -7.07 -17.26
N ASP A 127 13.60 -6.92 -18.27
CA ASP A 127 13.97 -7.23 -19.66
C ASP A 127 15.13 -6.32 -20.16
N PRO A 128 16.05 -6.87 -20.98
CA PRO A 128 17.42 -6.39 -21.10
C PRO A 128 17.51 -5.05 -21.81
N SER A 129 18.05 -4.05 -21.11
CA SER A 129 18.53 -2.81 -21.73
C SER A 129 19.44 -3.16 -22.91
N ALA A 130 19.06 -2.70 -24.10
CA ALA A 130 19.75 -2.63 -25.39
C ALA A 130 21.05 -3.46 -25.60
N PRO A 131 21.22 -4.15 -26.75
CA PRO A 131 22.52 -4.76 -27.09
C PRO A 131 23.63 -3.69 -26.99
N PRO A 132 24.84 -4.05 -26.48
CA PRO A 132 25.92 -3.09 -26.30
C PRO A 132 26.18 -2.39 -27.64
N SER A 133 26.20 -1.06 -27.63
CA SER A 133 26.57 -0.27 -28.80
C SER A 133 27.87 -0.83 -29.37
N PRO A 134 27.98 -1.04 -30.70
CA PRO A 134 29.17 -1.61 -31.28
C PRO A 134 30.39 -0.76 -30.91
N ALA A 135 31.44 -1.46 -30.48
CA ALA A 135 32.72 -0.91 -30.06
C ALA A 135 33.19 0.20 -31.00
N GLY A 136 33.70 1.28 -30.38
CA GLY A 136 34.09 2.50 -31.06
C GLY A 136 34.90 2.26 -32.34
N SER A 137 34.46 2.90 -33.42
CA SER A 137 35.31 3.09 -34.59
C SER A 137 36.48 4.01 -34.20
N PRO A 138 37.72 3.68 -34.61
CA PRO A 138 38.89 4.46 -34.23
C PRO A 138 38.79 5.86 -34.84
N ALA A 139 39.09 6.87 -34.03
CA ALA A 139 39.16 8.27 -34.44
C ALA A 139 40.08 8.42 -35.66
N PRO A 140 39.70 9.20 -36.70
CA PRO A 140 40.64 9.58 -37.73
C PRO A 140 41.69 10.52 -37.11
N SER A 141 42.93 10.19 -37.42
CA SER A 141 44.16 10.84 -37.01
C SER A 141 44.15 12.35 -37.25
N ARG A 142 44.56 13.08 -36.21
CA ARG A 142 45.06 14.46 -36.34
C ARG A 142 46.24 14.48 -37.31
N SER A 143 46.19 15.38 -38.28
CA SER A 143 47.38 15.96 -38.91
C SER A 143 47.33 17.50 -38.80
N PRO A 144 48.49 18.17 -38.67
CA PRO A 144 48.55 19.59 -38.29
C PRO A 144 48.68 20.51 -39.50
N SER A 145 47.87 21.57 -39.53
CA SER A 145 48.06 22.87 -40.22
C SER A 145 46.65 23.50 -40.34
N ARG A 146 46.39 24.80 -40.23
CA ARG A 146 47.21 26.00 -40.40
C ARG A 146 46.42 27.20 -39.82
N SER A 147 47.15 28.23 -39.44
CA SER A 147 46.77 29.66 -39.35
C SER A 147 45.61 30.09 -38.46
N ARG A 148 46.00 30.68 -37.33
CA ARG A 148 45.34 31.75 -36.59
C ARG A 148 44.88 32.89 -37.53
N PRO A 149 43.68 33.48 -37.36
CA PRO A 149 43.45 34.88 -37.67
C PRO A 149 43.51 35.73 -36.40
N ASP A 150 44.11 36.90 -36.54
CA ASP A 150 44.25 37.95 -35.51
C ASP A 150 42.90 38.60 -35.13
N PRO A 151 42.84 39.32 -33.99
CA PRO A 151 41.60 39.88 -33.46
C PRO A 151 41.30 41.22 -34.14
N ALA A 152 40.21 41.29 -34.90
CA ALA A 152 39.68 42.56 -35.39
C ALA A 152 38.16 42.52 -35.49
N GLU A 153 37.56 43.60 -34.99
CA GLU A 153 36.15 44.04 -35.12
C GLU A 153 35.08 43.24 -34.37
N THR A 154 34.98 43.53 -33.08
CA THR A 154 33.72 43.46 -32.35
C THR A 154 32.82 44.62 -32.80
N THR A 155 32.00 44.39 -33.82
CA THR A 155 30.88 45.29 -34.14
C THR A 155 29.61 44.69 -33.51
N ALA A 156 29.16 45.31 -32.42
CA ALA A 156 27.91 44.95 -31.76
C ALA A 156 26.74 45.24 -32.71
N LEU A 157 26.21 44.21 -33.36
CA LEU A 157 24.95 44.28 -34.09
C LEU A 157 23.79 43.99 -33.12
N LEU A 158 23.03 45.04 -32.80
CA LEU A 158 21.78 44.96 -32.06
C LEU A 158 20.75 44.19 -32.90
N VAL A 159 20.41 42.97 -32.48
CA VAL A 159 19.23 42.26 -33.01
C VAL A 159 18.05 42.51 -32.06
N PRO A 160 16.94 43.12 -32.51
CA PRO A 160 15.77 43.30 -31.66
C PRO A 160 15.03 41.96 -31.55
N VAL A 161 14.98 41.40 -30.33
CA VAL A 161 14.05 40.30 -30.02
C VAL A 161 12.71 40.92 -29.66
N HIS A 162 11.72 40.78 -30.54
CA HIS A 162 10.37 41.26 -30.27
C HIS A 162 9.56 40.16 -29.56
N VAL A 163 9.52 40.22 -28.22
CA VAL A 163 8.62 39.35 -27.44
C VAL A 163 7.25 40.03 -27.37
N ARG A 164 6.27 39.48 -28.07
CA ARG A 164 4.87 39.92 -27.96
C ARG A 164 4.25 39.27 -26.72
N HIS A 165 4.13 40.00 -25.63
CA HIS A 165 3.30 39.61 -24.48
C HIS A 165 2.12 40.58 -24.34
N LYS A 166 0.92 40.04 -24.15
CA LYS A 166 -0.25 40.82 -23.76
C LYS A 166 -0.06 41.18 -22.27
N SER A 167 -0.15 42.48 -21.97
CA SER A 167 0.12 43.12 -20.67
C SER A 167 1.58 43.49 -20.40
N SER A 168 1.75 44.80 -20.22
CA SER A 168 2.96 45.63 -20.19
C SER A 168 4.05 45.21 -19.19
N SER A 169 5.25 44.90 -19.69
CA SER A 169 6.55 45.46 -19.25
C SER A 169 7.70 44.75 -19.99
N SER A 170 8.48 45.49 -20.76
CA SER A 170 9.59 44.98 -21.59
C SER A 170 10.93 45.16 -20.87
N TYR A 171 11.66 44.07 -20.61
CA TYR A 171 13.05 44.11 -20.18
C TYR A 171 13.97 43.68 -21.33
N LEU A 172 15.01 44.48 -21.61
CA LEU A 172 16.09 44.15 -22.53
C LEU A 172 17.19 43.41 -21.75
N ALA A 173 17.43 42.14 -22.05
CA ALA A 173 18.60 41.41 -21.56
C ALA A 173 19.59 41.20 -22.70
N THR A 174 20.80 41.75 -22.54
CA THR A 174 21.93 41.57 -23.46
C THR A 174 22.74 40.36 -23.00
N ILE A 175 22.76 39.26 -23.77
CA ILE A 175 23.66 38.13 -23.51
C ILE A 175 24.68 38.05 -24.65
N LEU A 176 25.95 38.34 -24.32
CA LEU A 176 27.10 38.08 -25.16
C LEU A 176 27.54 36.63 -24.93
N ALA A 177 27.06 35.69 -25.75
CA ALA A 177 27.53 34.31 -25.75
C ALA A 177 28.46 34.07 -26.96
N PRO A 178 29.72 33.63 -26.76
CA PRO A 178 30.68 33.42 -27.84
C PRO A 178 30.49 32.11 -28.61
N GLN A 179 29.53 31.26 -28.22
CA GLN A 179 29.24 29.96 -28.86
C GLN A 179 27.72 29.68 -28.85
N PRO A 180 27.19 28.90 -29.81
CA PRO A 180 25.78 28.50 -29.81
C PRO A 180 25.51 27.54 -28.65
N HIS A 181 24.50 27.84 -27.84
CA HIS A 181 24.06 26.99 -26.74
C HIS A 181 22.53 26.83 -26.78
N CYS A 182 22.04 25.58 -26.64
CA CYS A 182 20.60 25.31 -26.50
C CYS A 182 20.24 25.44 -25.01
N THR A 183 19.19 26.20 -24.69
CA THR A 183 18.64 26.29 -23.33
C THR A 183 17.24 25.72 -23.30
N LEU A 184 16.95 24.89 -22.31
CA LEU A 184 15.67 24.24 -22.13
C LEU A 184 14.84 25.02 -21.12
N SER A 185 13.66 25.47 -21.51
CA SER A 185 12.73 26.18 -20.63
C SER A 185 11.37 25.50 -20.62
N ARG A 186 10.84 25.20 -19.43
CA ARG A 186 9.56 24.52 -19.24
C ARG A 186 8.51 25.54 -18.80
N ARG A 187 7.43 25.69 -19.58
CA ARG A 187 6.29 26.56 -19.24
C ARG A 187 4.99 25.87 -19.61
N ASP A 188 4.03 25.82 -18.68
CA ASP A 188 2.71 25.20 -18.85
C ASP A 188 2.73 23.75 -19.38
N GLY A 189 3.69 22.94 -18.91
CA GLY A 189 3.79 21.52 -19.28
C GLY A 189 4.30 21.25 -20.69
N ARG A 190 4.67 22.27 -21.48
CA ARG A 190 5.38 22.12 -22.76
C ARG A 190 6.85 22.50 -22.60
N LEU A 191 7.72 21.70 -23.20
CA LEU A 191 9.16 21.90 -23.20
C LEU A 191 9.54 22.72 -24.43
N LEU A 192 10.05 23.93 -24.22
CA LEU A 192 10.50 24.80 -25.31
C LEU A 192 12.03 24.80 -25.34
N SER A 193 12.59 24.33 -26.46
CA SER A 193 14.02 24.43 -26.75
C SER A 193 14.29 25.79 -27.38
N ILE A 194 15.04 26.64 -26.69
CA ILE A 194 15.40 27.98 -27.16
C ILE A 194 16.88 27.93 -27.56
N CYS A 195 17.15 28.05 -28.87
CA CYS A 195 18.50 28.22 -29.39
C CYS A 195 18.87 29.72 -29.43
N VAL A 196 20.00 30.07 -28.83
CA VAL A 196 20.58 31.42 -28.93
C VAL A 196 21.82 31.34 -29.83
N THR A 197 21.76 31.98 -31.00
CA THR A 197 22.89 32.07 -31.94
C THR A 197 23.24 33.52 -32.26
N THR A 198 24.47 33.73 -32.73
CA THR A 198 24.78 34.88 -33.58
C THR A 198 24.35 34.54 -35.02
N ALA A 199 23.89 35.55 -35.77
CA ALA A 199 23.02 35.45 -36.95
C ALA A 199 23.50 34.63 -38.17
N ASN A 200 24.62 33.90 -38.09
CA ASN A 200 25.25 33.24 -39.24
C ASN A 200 25.53 31.73 -39.09
N HIS A 201 24.99 31.05 -38.08
CA HIS A 201 25.09 29.59 -37.98
C HIS A 201 23.70 28.94 -37.86
N ASP A 202 23.40 28.02 -38.80
CA ASP A 202 22.18 27.22 -38.80
C ASP A 202 22.14 26.30 -37.56
N CYS A 203 21.22 26.57 -36.64
CA CYS A 203 21.02 25.82 -35.39
C CYS A 203 20.11 24.59 -35.57
N ALA A 204 19.47 24.46 -36.74
CA ALA A 204 18.42 23.49 -37.02
C ALA A 204 18.89 22.03 -37.05
N GLU A 205 20.19 21.78 -37.26
CA GLU A 205 20.75 20.42 -37.27
C GLU A 205 21.29 19.95 -35.91
N ARG A 206 21.32 20.81 -34.88
CA ARG A 206 22.02 20.52 -33.62
C ARG A 206 21.19 20.58 -32.34
N CYS A 207 20.04 21.27 -32.29
CA CYS A 207 19.13 21.11 -31.14
C CYS A 207 18.19 19.89 -31.36
N PRO A 208 17.95 19.07 -30.31
CA PRO A 208 17.04 17.92 -30.39
C PRO A 208 15.63 18.36 -30.82
N ARG A 209 14.95 17.55 -31.65
CA ARG A 209 13.56 17.83 -32.06
C ARG A 209 12.61 17.54 -30.91
N GLU A 210 11.45 18.21 -30.89
CA GLU A 210 10.40 18.07 -29.86
C GLU A 210 9.92 16.62 -29.67
N GLU A 211 10.09 15.77 -30.70
CA GLU A 211 9.79 14.33 -30.67
C GLU A 211 10.77 13.53 -29.80
N ASP A 212 12.02 13.98 -29.63
CA ASP A 212 13.02 13.34 -28.77
C ASP A 212 12.80 13.69 -27.28
N ALA A 213 12.01 14.72 -26.99
CA ALA A 213 11.75 15.23 -25.65
C ALA A 213 10.45 14.70 -25.02
N GLN A 214 9.68 13.90 -25.75
CA GLN A 214 8.46 13.23 -25.26
C GLN A 214 8.66 11.75 -24.91
N ALA A 215 9.86 11.21 -25.11
CA ALA A 215 10.25 9.97 -24.46
C ALA A 215 10.55 10.30 -22.99
N GLU A 216 9.54 10.18 -22.12
CA GLU A 216 9.80 9.93 -20.70
C GLU A 216 10.85 8.81 -20.63
N PRO A 217 11.98 8.98 -19.92
CA PRO A 217 13.07 8.02 -19.99
C PRO A 217 12.52 6.65 -19.58
N GLU A 218 12.65 5.66 -20.47
CA GLU A 218 12.05 4.33 -20.30
C GLU A 218 12.39 3.72 -18.92
N GLY A 219 13.56 4.05 -18.36
CA GLY A 219 14.00 3.66 -17.01
C GLY A 219 13.25 4.29 -15.82
N GLU A 220 12.71 5.51 -15.93
CA GLU A 220 11.89 6.10 -14.84
C GLU A 220 10.49 5.46 -14.80
N GLN A 221 9.90 5.16 -15.96
CA GLN A 221 8.62 4.46 -16.05
C GLN A 221 8.72 3.01 -15.59
N GLU A 222 9.81 2.32 -15.90
CA GLU A 222 10.07 0.94 -15.47
C GLU A 222 10.24 0.84 -13.95
N THR A 223 11.05 1.72 -13.36
CA THR A 223 11.22 1.82 -11.90
C THR A 223 9.91 2.09 -11.16
N GLN A 224 9.05 2.96 -11.72
CA GLN A 224 7.73 3.25 -11.15
C GLN A 224 6.76 2.05 -11.24
N ARG A 225 6.83 1.26 -12.32
CA ARG A 225 6.01 0.05 -12.50
C ARG A 225 6.42 -1.06 -11.54
N VAL A 226 7.72 -1.27 -11.35
CA VAL A 226 8.28 -2.23 -10.37
C VAL A 226 7.85 -1.86 -8.95
N GLY A 227 8.01 -0.59 -8.55
CA GLY A 227 7.57 -0.10 -7.24
C GLY A 227 6.08 -0.32 -6.98
N ARG A 228 5.24 -0.10 -8.01
CA ARG A 228 3.79 -0.37 -7.93
C ARG A 228 3.48 -1.85 -7.74
N GLY A 229 4.17 -2.74 -8.46
CA GLY A 229 3.98 -4.18 -8.34
C GLY A 229 4.26 -4.69 -6.92
N ARG A 230 5.36 -4.22 -6.32
CA ARG A 230 5.74 -4.54 -4.93
C ARG A 230 4.68 -4.09 -3.91
N GLN A 231 4.19 -2.85 -4.05
CA GLN A 231 3.14 -2.33 -3.16
C GLN A 231 1.82 -3.11 -3.28
N VAL A 232 1.47 -3.56 -4.50
CA VAL A 232 0.29 -4.40 -4.73
C VAL A 232 0.46 -5.78 -4.11
N VAL A 233 1.62 -6.42 -4.27
CA VAL A 233 1.93 -7.71 -3.65
C VAL A 233 1.81 -7.62 -2.13
N GLY A 234 2.41 -6.60 -1.51
CA GLY A 234 2.32 -6.38 -0.07
C GLY A 234 0.89 -6.20 0.44
N ILE A 235 0.06 -5.44 -0.27
CA ILE A 235 -1.37 -5.28 0.09
C ILE A 235 -2.14 -6.59 -0.06
N ILE A 236 -1.90 -7.38 -1.10
CA ILE A 236 -2.55 -8.69 -1.28
C ILE A 236 -2.17 -9.64 -0.15
N VAL A 237 -0.89 -9.67 0.22
CA VAL A 237 -0.37 -10.50 1.33
C VAL A 237 -0.97 -10.07 2.67
N LEU A 238 -1.02 -8.76 2.94
CA LEU A 238 -1.67 -8.19 4.11
C LEU A 238 -3.16 -8.58 4.17
N GLU A 239 -3.88 -8.43 3.06
CA GLU A 239 -5.31 -8.73 2.98
C GLU A 239 -5.59 -10.22 3.15
N LEU A 240 -4.76 -11.10 2.58
CA LEU A 240 -4.87 -12.55 2.78
C LEU A 240 -4.79 -12.93 4.27
N GLY A 241 -3.84 -12.33 5.00
CA GLY A 241 -3.70 -12.54 6.44
C GLY A 241 -4.93 -12.08 7.23
N ILE A 242 -5.43 -10.88 6.93
CA ILE A 242 -6.62 -10.30 7.56
C ILE A 242 -7.87 -11.14 7.23
N MET A 243 -8.02 -11.62 5.99
CA MET A 243 -9.14 -12.45 5.56
C MET A 243 -9.18 -13.78 6.32
N LEU A 244 -8.04 -14.47 6.43
CA LEU A 244 -7.99 -15.76 7.13
C LEU A 244 -8.34 -15.61 8.61
N HIS A 245 -7.85 -14.54 9.25
CA HIS A 245 -8.24 -14.20 10.61
C HIS A 245 -9.73 -13.88 10.75
N SER A 246 -10.25 -13.03 9.86
CA SER A 246 -11.66 -12.61 9.83
C SER A 246 -12.61 -13.80 9.66
N LEU A 247 -12.19 -14.83 8.91
CA LEU A 247 -12.95 -16.07 8.77
C LEU A 247 -13.02 -16.87 10.08
N VAL A 248 -11.90 -16.97 10.81
CA VAL A 248 -11.84 -17.64 12.12
C VAL A 248 -12.71 -16.92 13.14
N ILE A 249 -12.64 -15.58 13.19
CA ILE A 249 -13.50 -14.77 14.04
C ILE A 249 -14.97 -15.05 13.75
N GLY A 250 -15.38 -14.99 12.48
CA GLY A 250 -16.77 -15.24 12.08
C GLY A 250 -17.24 -16.62 12.52
N LEU A 251 -16.40 -17.64 12.33
CA LEU A 251 -16.68 -19.00 12.80
C LEU A 251 -16.82 -19.09 14.33
N THR A 252 -15.96 -18.42 15.09
CA THR A 252 -16.03 -18.43 16.55
C THR A 252 -17.29 -17.72 17.04
N LEU A 253 -17.61 -16.55 16.48
CA LEU A 253 -18.83 -15.81 16.81
C LEU A 253 -20.10 -16.63 16.51
N ALA A 254 -20.08 -17.50 15.49
CA ALA A 254 -21.18 -18.41 15.20
C ALA A 254 -21.43 -19.46 16.31
N LEU A 255 -20.39 -19.80 17.06
CA LEU A 255 -20.42 -20.83 18.10
C LEU A 255 -20.64 -20.25 19.50
N THR A 256 -20.36 -18.96 19.69
CA THR A 256 -20.54 -18.28 20.99
C THR A 256 -22.01 -17.97 21.25
N THR A 257 -22.46 -18.11 22.49
CA THR A 257 -23.83 -17.85 22.95
C THR A 257 -23.81 -17.00 24.24
N GLY A 258 -24.96 -16.45 24.66
CA GLY A 258 -25.07 -15.71 25.92
C GLY A 258 -24.29 -14.39 25.97
N GLY A 259 -23.74 -14.05 27.15
CA GLY A 259 -22.99 -12.80 27.37
C GLY A 259 -21.71 -12.73 26.53
N ASP A 260 -21.02 -13.85 26.37
CA ASP A 260 -19.80 -13.97 25.57
C ASP A 260 -20.05 -13.58 24.11
N PHE A 261 -21.25 -13.84 23.56
CA PHE A 261 -21.60 -13.44 22.21
C PHE A 261 -21.61 -11.92 22.06
N THR A 262 -22.19 -11.22 23.03
CA THR A 262 -22.27 -9.75 22.99
C THR A 262 -20.92 -9.09 23.20
N SER A 263 -20.08 -9.65 24.09
CA SER A 263 -18.72 -9.17 24.29
C SER A 263 -17.89 -9.35 23.02
N LEU A 264 -17.86 -10.57 22.49
CA LEU A 264 -17.13 -10.91 21.27
C LEU A 264 -17.63 -10.10 20.07
N LEU A 265 -18.95 -9.92 19.91
CA LEU A 265 -19.49 -9.08 18.83
C LEU A 265 -19.03 -7.62 18.95
N THR A 266 -19.00 -7.08 20.16
CA THR A 266 -18.54 -5.71 20.42
C THR A 266 -17.06 -5.57 20.09
N ALA A 267 -16.25 -6.51 20.55
CA ALA A 267 -14.83 -6.58 20.22
C ALA A 267 -14.64 -6.66 18.70
N VAL A 268 -15.34 -7.56 18.01
CA VAL A 268 -15.22 -7.74 16.55
C VAL A 268 -15.60 -6.47 15.79
N VAL A 269 -16.68 -5.78 16.16
CA VAL A 269 -17.07 -4.52 15.51
C VAL A 269 -15.97 -3.46 15.66
N PHE A 270 -15.35 -3.37 16.84
CA PHE A 270 -14.25 -2.45 17.09
C PHE A 270 -13.01 -2.78 16.23
N HIS A 271 -12.60 -4.05 16.20
CA HIS A 271 -11.48 -4.54 15.37
C HIS A 271 -11.70 -4.22 13.91
N GLN A 272 -12.84 -4.67 13.40
CA GLN A 272 -13.18 -4.59 12.00
C GLN A 272 -13.22 -3.14 11.50
N LEU A 273 -13.64 -2.19 12.36
CA LEU A 273 -13.60 -0.77 12.04
C LEU A 273 -12.17 -0.28 11.81
N PHE A 274 -11.23 -0.55 12.72
CA PHE A 274 -9.88 0.00 12.64
C PHE A 274 -8.96 -0.77 11.69
N GLU A 275 -9.13 -2.09 11.59
CA GLU A 275 -8.47 -2.92 10.58
C GLU A 275 -8.91 -2.49 9.17
N GLY A 276 -10.22 -2.27 8.98
CA GLY A 276 -10.78 -1.79 7.71
C GLY A 276 -10.33 -0.39 7.33
N LEU A 277 -10.28 0.54 8.28
CA LEU A 277 -9.75 1.89 8.04
C LEU A 277 -8.27 1.86 7.65
N SER A 278 -7.45 1.06 8.34
CA SER A 278 -6.01 0.95 8.02
C SER A 278 -5.78 0.36 6.63
N LEU A 279 -6.49 -0.74 6.30
CA LEU A 279 -6.45 -1.35 4.98
C LEU A 279 -6.95 -0.37 3.90
N GLY A 280 -8.07 0.31 4.14
CA GLY A 280 -8.65 1.29 3.22
C GLY A 280 -7.70 2.46 2.92
N ILE A 281 -6.94 2.94 3.91
CA ILE A 281 -5.90 3.97 3.71
C ILE A 281 -4.78 3.45 2.79
N ARG A 282 -4.37 2.20 2.96
CA ARG A 282 -3.32 1.56 2.14
C ARG A 282 -3.79 1.32 0.70
N ILE A 283 -5.02 0.85 0.53
CA ILE A 283 -5.66 0.68 -0.78
C ILE A 283 -5.80 2.04 -1.48
N ALA A 284 -6.23 3.09 -0.77
CA ALA A 284 -6.37 4.43 -1.34
C ALA A 284 -5.04 5.06 -1.76
N ALA A 285 -3.93 4.62 -1.16
CA ALA A 285 -2.57 5.07 -1.50
C ALA A 285 -1.97 4.33 -2.71
N LEU A 286 -2.67 3.36 -3.32
CA LEU A 286 -2.20 2.70 -4.53
C LEU A 286 -2.22 3.68 -5.73
N PRO A 287 -1.13 3.75 -6.52
CA PRO A 287 -1.10 4.59 -7.71
C PRO A 287 -1.96 3.98 -8.82
N GLY A 288 -3.20 4.47 -8.95
CA GLY A 288 -4.16 4.07 -9.98
C GLY A 288 -4.10 4.94 -11.24
N PRO A 289 -4.42 4.41 -12.43
CA PRO A 289 -4.54 5.21 -13.65
C PRO A 289 -5.68 6.23 -13.51
N LYS A 290 -5.35 7.53 -13.67
CA LYS A 290 -6.31 8.63 -13.58
C LYS A 290 -7.51 8.39 -14.52
N GLY A 291 -8.72 8.28 -13.95
CA GLY A 291 -9.97 8.27 -14.72
C GLY A 291 -10.59 6.90 -15.04
N ARG A 292 -9.99 5.76 -14.64
CA ARG A 292 -10.66 4.45 -14.72
C ARG A 292 -11.16 4.02 -13.35
N ARG A 293 -12.38 3.47 -13.25
CA ARG A 293 -12.87 2.81 -12.03
C ARG A 293 -11.86 1.73 -11.65
N ASP A 294 -11.20 1.90 -10.51
CA ASP A 294 -10.27 0.91 -10.00
C ASP A 294 -11.05 -0.28 -9.43
N TRP A 295 -11.46 -1.17 -10.33
CA TRP A 295 -12.14 -2.41 -9.98
C TRP A 295 -11.31 -3.28 -9.04
N PHE A 296 -9.98 -3.13 -9.05
CA PHE A 296 -9.10 -3.88 -8.17
C PHE A 296 -9.28 -3.42 -6.71
N SER A 297 -9.15 -2.11 -6.43
CA SER A 297 -9.39 -1.56 -5.09
C SER A 297 -10.79 -1.85 -4.56
N ILE A 298 -11.81 -1.80 -5.43
CA ILE A 298 -13.20 -2.14 -5.07
C ILE A 298 -13.30 -3.63 -4.72
N THR A 299 -12.67 -4.52 -5.49
CA THR A 299 -12.70 -5.96 -5.24
C THR A 299 -12.06 -6.31 -3.90
N LEU A 300 -10.87 -5.76 -3.62
CA LEU A 300 -10.19 -5.92 -2.33
C LEU A 300 -11.06 -5.43 -1.15
N SER A 301 -11.65 -4.23 -1.30
CA SER A 301 -12.54 -3.67 -0.30
C SER A 301 -13.77 -4.55 -0.03
N LEU A 302 -14.36 -5.15 -1.07
CA LEU A 302 -15.50 -6.06 -0.94
C LEU A 302 -15.09 -7.41 -0.34
N LEU A 303 -13.92 -7.94 -0.68
CA LEU A 303 -13.40 -9.18 -0.11
C LEU A 303 -13.22 -9.03 1.41
N PHE A 304 -12.59 -7.95 1.86
CA PHE A 304 -12.50 -7.62 3.29
C PHE A 304 -13.89 -7.56 3.95
N ALA A 305 -14.84 -6.83 3.36
CA ALA A 305 -16.16 -6.62 3.96
C ALA A 305 -17.02 -7.89 4.05
N LEU A 306 -16.87 -8.81 3.10
CA LEU A 306 -17.66 -10.05 3.03
C LEU A 306 -17.07 -11.19 3.85
N THR A 307 -15.77 -11.17 4.16
CA THR A 307 -15.09 -12.33 4.75
C THR A 307 -15.63 -12.72 6.13
N THR A 308 -15.79 -11.76 7.05
CA THR A 308 -16.34 -12.04 8.40
C THR A 308 -17.81 -12.49 8.36
N PRO A 309 -18.72 -11.82 7.62
CA PRO A 309 -20.08 -12.32 7.37
C PRO A 309 -20.12 -13.74 6.83
N VAL A 310 -19.25 -14.08 5.86
CA VAL A 310 -19.14 -15.42 5.30
C VAL A 310 -18.67 -16.42 6.36
N GLY A 311 -17.67 -16.07 7.18
CA GLY A 311 -17.22 -16.92 8.28
C GLY A 311 -18.32 -17.23 9.30
N LEU A 312 -19.11 -16.21 9.65
CA LEU A 312 -20.27 -16.35 10.55
C LEU A 312 -21.37 -17.22 9.94
N ALA A 313 -21.71 -17.00 8.65
CA ALA A 313 -22.69 -17.82 7.94
C ALA A 313 -22.24 -19.29 7.80
N VAL A 314 -20.99 -19.53 7.42
CA VAL A 314 -20.40 -20.87 7.33
C VAL A 314 -20.38 -21.52 8.70
N GLY A 315 -20.01 -20.79 9.76
CA GLY A 315 -20.03 -21.30 11.13
C GLY A 315 -21.42 -21.74 11.57
N MET A 316 -22.44 -20.95 11.27
CA MET A 316 -23.83 -21.31 11.54
C MET A 316 -24.24 -22.57 10.79
N LEU A 317 -23.92 -22.69 9.50
CA LEU A 317 -24.32 -23.83 8.67
C LEU A 317 -23.56 -25.12 9.04
N ALA A 318 -22.24 -25.04 9.20
CA ALA A 318 -21.39 -26.20 9.41
C ALA A 318 -21.49 -26.77 10.84
N PHE A 319 -21.90 -25.94 11.81
CA PHE A 319 -21.94 -26.31 13.23
C PHE A 319 -23.33 -26.20 13.87
N ALA A 320 -24.39 -25.93 13.12
CA ALA A 320 -25.79 -25.94 13.61
C ALA A 320 -26.15 -27.18 14.45
N HIS A 321 -25.50 -28.32 14.20
CA HIS A 321 -25.79 -29.60 14.86
C HIS A 321 -24.61 -30.19 15.63
N LYS A 322 -23.46 -29.49 15.71
CA LYS A 322 -22.25 -30.00 16.38
C LYS A 322 -22.05 -29.26 17.69
N ALA A 323 -22.16 -29.99 18.80
CA ALA A 323 -21.88 -29.45 20.13
C ALA A 323 -20.48 -28.80 20.17
N GLN A 324 -20.39 -27.64 20.82
CA GLN A 324 -19.26 -26.72 20.95
C GLN A 324 -17.97 -27.32 21.58
N ALA A 325 -17.92 -28.64 21.79
CA ALA A 325 -16.89 -29.33 22.56
C ALA A 325 -16.24 -30.53 21.83
N GLN A 326 -16.46 -30.70 20.52
CA GLN A 326 -15.77 -31.77 19.78
C GLN A 326 -14.28 -31.44 19.60
N PRO A 327 -13.35 -32.38 19.89
CA PRO A 327 -11.91 -32.18 19.72
C PRO A 327 -11.53 -31.70 18.32
N SER A 328 -12.22 -32.18 17.29
CA SER A 328 -12.02 -31.77 15.90
C SER A 328 -12.32 -30.28 15.65
N THR A 329 -13.30 -29.70 16.34
CA THR A 329 -13.65 -28.28 16.20
C THR A 329 -12.59 -27.40 16.85
N LEU A 330 -12.12 -27.79 18.04
CA LEU A 330 -11.02 -27.13 18.73
C LEU A 330 -9.71 -27.24 17.93
N LEU A 331 -9.45 -28.40 17.31
CA LEU A 331 -8.30 -28.60 16.45
C LEU A 331 -8.31 -27.61 15.27
N ILE A 332 -9.42 -27.54 14.53
CA ILE A 332 -9.54 -26.64 13.37
C ILE A 332 -9.37 -25.18 13.81
N LYS A 333 -10.03 -24.77 14.90
CA LYS A 333 -9.88 -23.41 15.46
C LYS A 333 -8.44 -23.10 15.83
N GLY A 334 -7.77 -24.01 16.53
CA GLY A 334 -6.39 -23.84 16.96
C GLY A 334 -5.39 -23.76 15.80
N VAL A 335 -5.51 -24.64 14.80
CA VAL A 335 -4.64 -24.62 13.60
C VAL A 335 -4.88 -23.36 12.78
N MET A 336 -6.14 -22.99 12.52
CA MET A 336 -6.45 -21.78 11.76
C MET A 336 -5.99 -20.51 12.48
N SER A 337 -6.07 -20.47 13.81
CA SER A 337 -5.56 -19.36 14.63
C SER A 337 -4.03 -19.29 14.61
N ALA A 338 -3.34 -20.44 14.68
CA ALA A 338 -1.87 -20.51 14.58
C ALA A 338 -1.37 -19.97 13.23
N VAL A 339 -2.01 -20.39 12.14
CA VAL A 339 -1.68 -19.93 10.77
C VAL A 339 -1.95 -18.43 10.64
N SER A 340 -3.13 -17.97 11.09
CA SER A 340 -3.51 -16.56 11.04
C SER A 340 -2.57 -15.68 11.87
N ALA A 341 -2.15 -16.13 13.07
CA ALA A 341 -1.18 -15.43 13.91
C ALA A 341 0.14 -15.23 13.17
N GLY A 342 0.70 -16.29 12.59
CA GLY A 342 1.98 -16.21 11.87
C GLY A 342 1.93 -15.23 10.69
N MET A 343 0.83 -15.24 9.92
CA MET A 343 0.65 -14.31 8.80
C MET A 343 0.46 -12.86 9.24
N LEU A 344 -0.36 -12.60 10.27
CA LEU A 344 -0.61 -11.24 10.75
C LEU A 344 0.59 -10.65 11.50
N ILE A 345 1.37 -11.46 12.22
CA ILE A 345 2.64 -11.01 12.80
C ILE A 345 3.58 -10.52 11.69
N TYR A 346 3.72 -11.31 10.63
CA TYR A 346 4.52 -10.91 9.47
C TYR A 346 3.98 -9.64 8.82
N ALA A 347 2.68 -9.59 8.49
CA ALA A 347 2.09 -8.44 7.82
C ALA A 347 2.19 -7.17 8.68
N ALA A 348 1.91 -7.24 9.98
CA ALA A 348 2.03 -6.07 10.86
C ALA A 348 3.48 -5.58 11.00
N THR A 349 4.45 -6.48 11.14
CA THR A 349 5.85 -6.09 11.38
C THR A 349 6.57 -5.69 10.09
N VAL A 350 6.42 -6.47 9.02
CA VAL A 350 7.13 -6.30 7.76
C VAL A 350 6.34 -5.41 6.80
N GLU A 351 5.06 -5.69 6.55
CA GLU A 351 4.27 -4.93 5.55
C GLU A 351 3.78 -3.57 6.07
N MET A 352 3.65 -3.44 7.39
CA MET A 352 3.07 -2.23 7.98
C MET A 352 4.08 -1.36 8.71
N ILE A 353 4.85 -1.92 9.65
CA ILE A 353 5.77 -1.15 10.50
C ILE A 353 7.08 -0.84 9.78
N ALA A 354 7.71 -1.80 9.11
CA ALA A 354 9.03 -1.59 8.53
C ALA A 354 9.06 -0.48 7.44
N PRO A 355 8.15 -0.43 6.45
CA PRO A 355 8.06 0.67 5.50
C PRO A 355 7.95 2.05 6.15
N ASP A 356 7.16 2.14 7.21
CA ASP A 356 6.91 3.42 7.87
C ASP A 356 8.10 3.87 8.74
N PHE A 357 8.65 2.98 9.57
CA PHE A 357 9.63 3.34 10.60
C PHE A 357 11.08 3.02 10.24
N VAL A 358 11.32 1.98 9.45
CA VAL A 358 12.66 1.46 9.13
C VAL A 358 13.14 1.98 7.77
N PHE A 359 12.25 2.04 6.78
CA PHE A 359 12.60 2.43 5.41
C PHE A 359 12.35 3.91 5.08
N GLY A 360 12.04 4.75 6.07
CA GLY A 360 12.10 6.21 5.95
C GLY A 360 10.83 6.92 5.46
N ASN A 361 9.70 6.23 5.20
CA ASN A 361 8.47 6.86 4.69
C ASN A 361 7.87 7.97 5.59
N LEU A 362 8.33 8.08 6.84
CA LEU A 362 7.92 9.12 7.79
C LEU A 362 8.73 10.44 7.68
N GLU A 363 9.87 10.44 7.00
CA GLU A 363 10.79 11.58 6.91
C GLU A 363 10.50 12.52 5.74
N ASP A 364 9.94 12.00 4.64
CA ASP A 364 9.65 12.79 3.44
C ASP A 364 8.30 13.52 3.59
N GLY A 365 8.38 14.72 4.15
CA GLY A 365 7.24 15.60 4.41
C GLY A 365 6.60 16.26 3.18
N HIS A 366 7.08 16.00 1.97
CA HIS A 366 6.53 16.56 0.74
C HIS A 366 6.02 15.44 -0.15
N GLY A 367 4.73 15.49 -0.51
CA GLY A 367 4.11 14.55 -1.42
C GLY A 367 4.71 14.67 -2.81
N HIS A 368 5.81 13.98 -3.07
CA HIS A 368 6.21 13.52 -4.38
C HIS A 368 6.97 12.21 -4.20
N SER A 369 6.39 11.14 -4.72
CA SER A 369 7.04 9.85 -4.91
C SER A 369 8.24 10.03 -5.84
N HIS A 370 9.43 10.26 -5.28
CA HIS A 370 10.69 10.05 -5.98
C HIS A 370 11.48 8.99 -5.24
N GLY A 371 11.70 7.86 -5.92
CA GLY A 371 12.58 6.81 -5.43
C GLY A 371 14.01 7.33 -5.34
N HIS A 372 14.62 7.23 -4.17
CA HIS A 372 16.03 7.52 -4.00
C HIS A 372 16.86 6.25 -4.26
N GLY A 373 17.49 6.21 -5.43
CA GLY A 373 18.78 5.55 -5.63
C GLY A 373 19.90 6.57 -5.39
N HIS A 374 20.84 6.25 -4.53
CA HIS A 374 22.03 7.07 -4.28
C HIS A 374 22.91 7.18 -5.53
N SER A 375 23.35 8.40 -5.89
CA SER A 375 24.78 8.81 -5.95
C SER A 375 24.98 10.17 -6.66
N HIS A 376 26.00 10.89 -6.20
CA HIS A 376 26.72 12.06 -6.73
C HIS A 376 26.32 13.48 -6.28
N GLU A 377 27.31 14.07 -5.59
CA GLU A 377 27.46 15.47 -5.19
C GLU A 377 27.52 16.42 -6.40
N VAL A 378 26.77 17.51 -6.34
CA VAL A 378 27.12 18.80 -6.97
C VAL A 378 26.69 19.90 -6.00
N GLU A 379 27.67 20.59 -5.41
CA GLU A 379 27.45 21.88 -4.76
C GLU A 379 27.03 22.92 -5.80
N GLN A 380 25.93 23.62 -5.54
CA GLN A 380 25.79 25.02 -5.94
C GLN A 380 24.75 25.73 -5.06
N HIS A 381 25.25 26.74 -4.35
CA HIS A 381 24.50 27.77 -3.66
C HIS A 381 23.46 28.42 -4.58
N GLU A 382 22.22 28.58 -4.10
CA GLU A 382 21.57 29.89 -4.09
C GLU A 382 20.43 29.97 -3.06
N ASN A 383 20.21 31.19 -2.62
CA ASN A 383 19.71 31.59 -1.31
C ASN A 383 18.17 31.74 -1.34
N GLU A 384 17.43 30.79 -0.76
CA GLU A 384 16.03 31.02 -0.38
C GLU A 384 15.78 30.50 1.05
N LYS A 385 15.53 31.47 1.93
CA LYS A 385 15.28 31.28 3.36
C LYS A 385 13.89 30.69 3.55
N SER A 386 13.79 29.37 3.54
CA SER A 386 12.67 28.63 4.14
C SER A 386 13.25 27.63 5.11
N ASP A 387 12.83 27.73 6.37
CA ASP A 387 13.41 27.04 7.51
C ASP A 387 13.72 25.56 7.24
N GLY A 388 14.99 25.19 7.49
CA GLY A 388 15.45 23.82 7.56
C GLY A 388 14.75 23.08 8.71
N ALA A 389 13.54 22.59 8.46
CA ALA A 389 12.88 21.67 9.35
C ALA A 389 13.47 20.26 9.12
N ARG A 390 14.33 19.83 10.05
CA ARG A 390 14.53 18.39 10.34
C ARG A 390 13.15 17.70 10.25
N PRO A 391 13.02 16.48 9.69
CA PRO A 391 11.76 15.75 9.81
C PRO A 391 11.36 15.73 11.28
N SER A 392 10.25 16.41 11.59
CA SER A 392 9.96 16.86 12.95
C SER A 392 9.89 15.64 13.87
N VAL A 393 10.68 15.61 14.94
CA VAL A 393 10.58 14.59 16.00
C VAL A 393 9.12 14.33 16.40
N GLY A 394 8.26 15.35 16.28
CA GLY A 394 6.81 15.27 16.45
C GLY A 394 6.07 14.27 15.54
N ARG A 395 6.41 14.13 14.25
CA ARG A 395 5.69 13.20 13.35
C ARG A 395 5.99 11.74 13.68
N ARG A 396 7.25 11.42 13.99
CA ARG A 396 7.65 10.08 14.46
C ARG A 396 7.03 9.76 15.82
N ALA A 397 7.05 10.73 16.75
CA ALA A 397 6.41 10.58 18.05
C ALA A 397 4.89 10.38 17.92
N LEU A 398 4.23 11.08 17.00
CA LEU A 398 2.80 10.92 16.72
C LEU A 398 2.49 9.55 16.14
N ALA A 399 3.28 9.06 15.16
CA ALA A 399 3.11 7.73 14.59
C ALA A 399 3.27 6.63 15.64
N LEU A 400 4.34 6.71 16.44
CA LEU A 400 4.62 5.76 17.51
C LEU A 400 3.54 5.81 18.60
N GLY A 401 3.15 7.01 19.04
CA GLY A 401 2.09 7.19 20.01
C GLY A 401 0.76 6.61 19.54
N SER A 402 0.40 6.83 18.27
CA SER A 402 -0.80 6.27 17.66
C SER A 402 -0.74 4.75 17.57
N LEU A 403 0.41 4.18 17.19
CA LEU A 403 0.62 2.73 17.14
C LEU A 403 0.47 2.09 18.52
N LEU A 404 1.10 2.66 19.54
CA LEU A 404 1.00 2.18 20.93
C LEU A 404 -0.42 2.33 21.48
N ALA A 405 -1.13 3.40 21.12
CA ALA A 405 -2.54 3.57 21.48
C ALA A 405 -3.42 2.49 20.85
N GLY A 406 -3.15 2.11 19.60
CA GLY A 406 -3.82 0.98 18.94
C GLY A 406 -3.61 -0.32 19.70
N VAL A 407 -2.36 -0.65 20.05
CA VAL A 407 -2.03 -1.84 20.86
C VAL A 407 -2.74 -1.81 22.22
N GLY A 408 -2.62 -0.69 22.94
CA GLY A 408 -3.24 -0.54 24.25
C GLY A 408 -4.76 -0.65 24.20
N SER A 409 -5.40 -0.12 23.15
CA SER A 409 -6.85 -0.23 22.99
C SER A 409 -7.32 -1.67 22.85
N MET A 410 -6.60 -2.49 22.08
CA MET A 410 -6.95 -3.88 21.89
C MET A 410 -6.70 -4.68 23.17
N VAL A 411 -5.56 -4.48 23.84
CA VAL A 411 -5.31 -5.11 25.15
C VAL A 411 -6.40 -4.78 26.17
N LEU A 412 -6.90 -3.53 26.21
CA LEU A 412 -7.99 -3.15 27.11
C LEU A 412 -9.30 -3.85 26.77
N VAL A 413 -9.59 -4.06 25.47
CA VAL A 413 -10.74 -4.86 25.03
C VAL A 413 -10.56 -6.31 25.49
N SER A 414 -9.37 -6.91 25.29
CA SER A 414 -9.07 -8.27 25.73
C SER A 414 -9.16 -8.48 27.25
N LEU A 415 -8.87 -7.45 28.06
CA LEU A 415 -8.98 -7.50 29.53
C LEU A 415 -10.43 -7.35 30.02
N GLY A 416 -11.33 -6.87 29.16
CA GLY A 416 -12.76 -6.73 29.46
C GLY A 416 -13.60 -7.94 29.04
N GLU A 417 -13.03 -8.84 28.22
CA GLU A 417 -13.53 -10.18 27.92
C GLU A 417 -13.14 -11.16 29.04
#